data_AF-A0A957H929-F1
#
_entry.id   AF-A0A957H929-F1
#
_cell.length_a   1.000
_cell.length_b   1.000
_cell.length_c   1.000
_cell.angle_alpha   90.00
_cell.angle_beta   90.00
_cell.angle_gamma   90.00
#
_symmetry.space_group_name_H-M   'P 1'
#
loop_
_entity.id
_entity.type
_entity.pdbx_description
1 polymer ?
#
loop_
_entity_poly.entity_id
_entity_poly.type
_entity_poly.pdbx_seq_one_letter_code
_entity_poly.pdbx_strand_id
1 'polypeptide(L)'
;MQNFRPTAVSIPARKRGTRFSPDDPEIVAPLLGANYLFMGPGSPTYATRQLTDSYLWQAMRARHRLGGALCFSSASTIAISQHAMPIYEIYKVGEDLHWKAGLDFFGAFGLSLVIVPHWDNNDGGDDLDTSHCYLGAERYQQLLTLLPNPVTVLGIEENTGLVIRPEEGVCEVVGSGAVIVARNGDEQRF
;
A
#
# COMPACT_ATOMS: atom_id res chain seq x y z
N MET A 1 6.23 -29.77 2.82
CA MET A 1 6.53 -28.42 2.30
C MET A 1 7.74 -28.52 1.40
N GLN A 2 7.62 -28.06 0.15
CA GLN A 2 8.74 -27.99 -0.78
C GLN A 2 9.57 -26.77 -0.40
N ASN A 3 10.85 -26.96 -0.04
CA ASN A 3 11.74 -25.86 0.30
C ASN A 3 12.19 -25.16 -0.98
N PHE A 4 11.53 -24.06 -1.33
CA PHE A 4 12.02 -23.16 -2.35
C PHE A 4 13.29 -22.45 -1.85
N ARG A 5 14.27 -22.29 -2.72
CA ARG A 5 15.48 -21.48 -2.46
C ARG A 5 15.40 -20.22 -3.30
N PRO A 6 14.64 -19.19 -2.88
CA PRO A 6 14.52 -17.97 -3.67
C PRO A 6 15.86 -17.25 -3.73
N THR A 7 16.19 -16.71 -4.91
CA THR A 7 17.28 -15.74 -5.04
C THR A 7 16.74 -14.37 -4.68
N ALA A 8 17.16 -13.83 -3.54
CA ALA A 8 16.76 -12.50 -3.09
C ALA A 8 17.80 -11.46 -3.48
N VAL A 9 17.35 -10.37 -4.12
CA VAL A 9 18.19 -9.22 -4.48
C VAL A 9 17.57 -7.98 -3.87
N SER A 10 18.38 -7.19 -3.15
CA SER A 10 17.96 -5.89 -2.63
C SER A 10 18.25 -4.80 -3.67
N ILE A 11 17.23 -4.04 -4.01
CA ILE A 11 17.33 -2.94 -4.99
C ILE A 11 17.55 -1.65 -4.20
N PRO A 12 18.72 -1.00 -4.31
CA PRO A 12 19.06 0.14 -3.47
C PRO A 12 18.38 1.45 -3.91
N ALA A 13 17.38 1.42 -4.78
CA ALA A 13 16.65 2.59 -5.28
C ALA A 13 15.85 3.28 -4.16
N ARG A 14 16.50 4.21 -3.46
CA ARG A 14 16.00 4.82 -2.23
C ARG A 14 15.49 6.24 -2.44
N LYS A 15 16.16 7.07 -3.24
CA LYS A 15 15.87 8.51 -3.31
C LYS A 15 16.31 9.14 -4.64
N ARG A 16 15.38 9.86 -5.27
CA ARG A 16 15.63 10.65 -6.49
C ARG A 16 16.78 11.64 -6.31
N GLY A 17 17.52 11.86 -7.39
CA GLY A 17 18.64 12.80 -7.44
C GLY A 17 19.86 12.37 -6.61
N THR A 18 19.96 11.09 -6.23
CA THR A 18 21.12 10.53 -5.52
C THR A 18 21.74 9.40 -6.34
N ARG A 19 22.91 8.90 -5.91
CA ARG A 19 23.51 7.66 -6.47
C ARG A 19 22.62 6.42 -6.36
N PHE A 20 21.51 6.51 -5.64
CA PHE A 20 20.54 5.47 -5.36
C PHE A 20 19.15 5.90 -5.88
N SER A 21 19.12 6.52 -7.05
CA SER A 21 17.90 7.03 -7.65
C SER A 21 17.00 5.89 -8.14
N PRO A 22 15.68 5.95 -7.93
CA PRO A 22 14.74 5.05 -8.60
C PRO A 22 14.63 5.31 -10.11
N ASP A 23 15.28 6.37 -10.62
CA ASP A 23 15.37 6.65 -12.05
C ASP A 23 16.61 6.05 -12.73
N ASP A 24 17.52 5.44 -11.96
CA ASP A 24 18.73 4.84 -12.51
C ASP A 24 18.43 3.44 -13.09
N PRO A 25 18.53 3.24 -14.41
CA PRO A 25 18.20 1.96 -15.03
C PRO A 25 19.12 0.82 -14.59
N GLU A 26 20.39 1.10 -14.23
CA GLU A 26 21.32 0.06 -13.77
C GLU A 26 20.92 -0.48 -12.41
N ILE A 27 20.44 0.40 -11.52
CA ILE A 27 19.90 0.01 -10.21
C ILE A 27 18.61 -0.78 -10.37
N VAL A 28 17.75 -0.40 -11.31
CA VAL A 28 16.42 -0.99 -11.51
C VAL A 28 16.45 -2.27 -12.35
N ALA A 29 17.49 -2.49 -13.16
CA ALA A 29 17.60 -3.62 -14.08
C ALA A 29 17.21 -5.00 -13.49
N PRO A 30 17.56 -5.36 -12.24
CA PRO A 30 17.19 -6.66 -11.68
C PRO A 30 15.67 -6.87 -11.55
N LEU A 31 14.85 -5.81 -11.47
CA LEU A 31 13.39 -5.93 -11.40
C LEU A 31 12.79 -6.57 -12.66
N LEU A 32 13.43 -6.37 -13.82
CA LEU A 32 12.87 -6.76 -15.12
C LEU A 32 12.75 -8.29 -15.28
N GLY A 33 13.61 -9.04 -14.59
CA GLY A 33 13.60 -10.51 -14.55
C GLY A 33 12.95 -11.09 -13.30
N ALA A 34 12.49 -10.28 -12.36
CA ALA A 34 11.98 -10.77 -11.08
C ALA A 34 10.61 -11.45 -11.23
N ASN A 35 10.44 -12.62 -10.60
CA ASN A 35 9.14 -13.29 -10.52
C ASN A 35 8.26 -12.74 -9.39
N TYR A 36 8.89 -12.14 -8.38
CA TYR A 36 8.23 -11.61 -7.19
C TYR A 36 8.94 -10.31 -6.76
N LEU A 37 8.17 -9.24 -6.62
CA LEU A 37 8.64 -7.92 -6.21
C LEU A 37 7.98 -7.56 -4.88
N PHE A 38 8.78 -7.27 -3.87
CA PHE A 38 8.30 -6.91 -2.53
C PHE A 38 8.64 -5.47 -2.18
N MET A 39 7.63 -4.70 -1.78
CA MET A 39 7.79 -3.40 -1.16
C MET A 39 7.27 -3.45 0.27
N GLY A 40 8.16 -3.18 1.22
CA GLY A 40 7.91 -3.34 2.64
C GLY A 40 7.44 -2.07 3.35
N PRO A 41 7.51 -2.06 4.69
CA PRO A 41 7.13 -0.93 5.53
C PRO A 41 8.09 0.26 5.36
N GLY A 42 7.63 1.44 5.78
CA GLY A 42 8.37 2.69 5.63
C GLY A 42 7.43 3.88 5.80
N SER A 43 7.71 5.00 5.15
CA SER A 43 6.78 6.14 5.08
C SER A 43 5.96 6.08 3.78
N PRO A 44 4.61 6.14 3.84
CA PRO A 44 3.77 6.13 2.65
C PRO A 44 4.09 7.31 1.73
N THR A 45 4.22 8.50 2.30
CA THR A 45 4.44 9.75 1.57
C THR A 45 5.85 9.83 1.00
N TYR A 46 6.82 9.25 1.68
CA TYR A 46 8.16 9.07 1.12
C TYR A 46 8.11 8.15 -0.10
N ALA A 47 7.49 6.97 0.03
CA ALA A 47 7.39 6.01 -1.06
C ALA A 47 6.69 6.64 -2.27
N THR A 48 5.53 7.28 -2.08
CA THR A 48 4.84 7.98 -3.18
C THR A 48 5.74 9.03 -3.82
N ARG A 49 6.33 9.93 -3.03
CA ARG A 49 7.20 11.00 -3.56
C ARG A 49 8.38 10.48 -4.37
N GLN A 50 9.01 9.38 -3.93
CA GLN A 50 10.16 8.82 -4.66
C GLN A 50 9.73 8.05 -5.91
N LEU A 51 8.53 7.47 -5.93
CA LEU A 51 8.11 6.53 -6.97
C LEU A 51 7.20 7.12 -8.04
N THR A 52 6.40 8.13 -7.73
CA THR A 52 5.53 8.81 -8.71
C THR A 52 6.36 9.19 -9.93
N ASP A 53 5.99 8.70 -11.11
CA ASP A 53 6.69 8.91 -12.39
C ASP A 53 8.17 8.48 -12.42
N SER A 54 8.56 7.50 -11.61
CA SER A 54 9.94 6.99 -11.60
C SER A 54 10.13 5.84 -12.59
N TYR A 55 11.36 5.66 -13.07
CA TYR A 55 11.70 4.48 -13.88
C TYR A 55 11.39 3.18 -13.12
N LEU A 56 11.72 3.10 -11.83
CA LEU A 56 11.42 1.96 -10.98
C LEU A 56 9.92 1.65 -10.95
N TRP A 57 9.06 2.64 -10.73
CA TRP A 57 7.62 2.42 -10.66
C TRP A 57 7.06 1.89 -11.97
N GLN A 58 7.49 2.46 -13.11
CA GLN A 58 7.08 1.97 -14.42
C GLN A 58 7.60 0.55 -14.69
N ALA A 59 8.84 0.25 -14.29
CA ALA A 59 9.43 -1.08 -14.40
C ALA A 59 8.66 -2.12 -13.56
N MET A 60 8.25 -1.78 -12.33
CA MET A 60 7.41 -2.66 -11.49
C MET A 60 6.06 -2.94 -12.15
N ARG A 61 5.37 -1.90 -12.64
CA ARG A 61 4.08 -2.06 -13.34
C ARG A 61 4.22 -2.89 -14.61
N ALA A 62 5.29 -2.69 -15.37
CA ALA A 62 5.59 -3.48 -16.56
C ALA A 62 5.87 -4.94 -16.21
N ARG A 63 6.72 -5.19 -15.20
CA ARG A 63 7.03 -6.54 -14.73
C ARG A 63 5.76 -7.27 -14.27
N HIS A 64 4.87 -6.58 -13.57
CA HIS A 64 3.58 -7.14 -13.17
C HIS A 64 2.71 -7.56 -14.36
N ARG A 65 2.56 -6.67 -15.35
CA ARG A 65 1.82 -6.98 -16.59
C ARG A 65 2.45 -8.11 -17.40
N LEU A 66 3.74 -8.38 -17.21
CA LEU A 66 4.48 -9.50 -17.80
C LEU A 66 4.48 -10.76 -16.90
N GLY A 67 3.58 -10.83 -15.91
CA GLY A 67 3.37 -12.00 -15.05
C GLY A 67 4.22 -12.03 -13.77
N GLY A 68 4.86 -10.92 -13.39
CA GLY A 68 5.51 -10.80 -12.08
C GLY A 68 4.49 -10.57 -10.96
N ALA A 69 4.66 -11.25 -9.83
CA ALA A 69 3.86 -10.98 -8.63
C ALA A 69 4.37 -9.71 -7.93
N LEU A 70 3.45 -8.86 -7.49
CA LEU A 70 3.74 -7.72 -6.63
C LEU A 70 3.21 -8.02 -5.22
N CYS A 71 3.99 -7.70 -4.20
CA CYS A 71 3.59 -7.78 -2.81
C CYS A 71 3.94 -6.48 -2.10
N PHE A 72 2.95 -5.93 -1.42
CA PHE A 72 3.03 -4.68 -0.69
C PHE A 72 2.65 -4.95 0.77
N SER A 73 3.34 -4.33 1.71
CA SER A 73 2.99 -4.38 3.13
C SER A 73 3.02 -3.00 3.79
N SER A 74 2.14 -2.81 4.78
CA SER A 74 2.11 -1.62 5.64
C SER A 74 2.11 -0.33 4.80
N ALA A 75 3.04 0.59 5.03
CA ALA A 75 3.10 1.88 4.34
C ALA A 75 3.09 1.82 2.81
N SER A 76 3.58 0.75 2.20
CA SER A 76 3.55 0.62 0.74
C SER A 76 2.13 0.35 0.20
N THR A 77 1.24 -0.29 0.97
CA THR A 77 -0.17 -0.47 0.57
C THR A 77 -0.90 0.89 0.54
N ILE A 78 -0.59 1.75 1.50
CA ILE A 78 -1.07 3.15 1.52
C ILE A 78 -0.53 3.90 0.30
N ALA A 79 0.76 3.75 -0.02
CA ALA A 79 1.39 4.46 -1.13
C ALA A 79 0.78 4.09 -2.50
N ILE A 80 0.41 2.83 -2.73
CA ILE A 80 -0.19 2.39 -4.01
C ILE A 80 -1.67 2.75 -4.18
N SER A 81 -2.29 3.28 -3.14
CA SER A 81 -3.67 3.76 -3.18
C SER A 81 -3.85 4.91 -4.16
N GLN A 82 -5.09 5.23 -4.51
CA GLN A 82 -5.41 6.46 -5.25
C GLN A 82 -5.12 7.70 -4.39
N HIS A 83 -5.54 7.65 -3.13
CA HIS A 83 -5.25 8.66 -2.11
C HIS A 83 -4.44 8.00 -0.98
N ALA A 84 -3.25 8.52 -0.74
CA ALA A 84 -2.35 8.03 0.30
C ALA A 84 -2.59 8.80 1.61
N MET A 85 -2.85 8.06 2.69
CA MET A 85 -2.94 8.63 4.04
C MET A 85 -1.53 8.99 4.54
N PRO A 86 -1.25 10.27 4.83
CA PRO A 86 0.05 10.71 5.32
C PRO A 86 0.16 10.44 6.84
N ILE A 87 0.09 9.16 7.20
CA ILE A 87 -0.17 8.76 8.59
C ILE A 87 0.90 9.25 9.56
N TYR A 88 2.18 9.26 9.18
CA TYR A 88 3.21 9.74 10.09
C TYR A 88 3.21 11.25 10.24
N GLU A 89 2.87 11.99 9.19
CA GLU A 89 2.65 13.42 9.31
C GLU A 89 1.45 13.74 10.22
N ILE A 90 0.35 13.02 10.08
CA ILE A 90 -0.85 13.22 10.90
C ILE A 90 -0.62 12.76 12.35
N TYR A 91 -0.10 11.55 12.55
CA TYR A 91 0.01 10.89 13.86
C TYR A 91 1.26 11.33 14.64
N LYS A 92 2.42 11.49 13.97
CA LYS A 92 3.69 11.78 14.66
C LYS A 92 4.06 13.27 14.61
N VAL A 93 3.77 13.95 13.50
CA VAL A 93 4.11 15.39 13.34
C VAL A 93 2.98 16.28 13.85
N GLY A 94 1.73 15.79 13.82
CA GLY A 94 0.56 16.54 14.27
C GLY A 94 -0.03 17.44 13.19
N GLU A 95 0.16 17.10 11.90
CA GLU A 95 -0.53 17.79 10.80
C GLU A 95 -2.05 17.54 10.86
N ASP A 96 -2.82 18.49 10.32
CA ASP A 96 -4.27 18.36 10.14
C ASP A 96 -4.61 17.17 9.23
N LEU A 97 -5.85 16.67 9.32
CA LEU A 97 -6.33 15.59 8.46
C LEU A 97 -6.33 16.02 7.00
N HIS A 98 -5.65 15.25 6.15
CA HIS A 98 -5.60 15.47 4.72
C HIS A 98 -5.20 14.21 3.97
N TRP A 99 -5.50 14.18 2.67
CA TRP A 99 -5.03 13.16 1.74
C TRP A 99 -3.90 13.69 0.89
N LYS A 100 -2.93 12.84 0.55
CA LYS A 100 -1.98 13.10 -0.52
C LYS A 100 -2.35 12.23 -1.73
N ALA A 101 -1.98 12.66 -2.94
CA ALA A 101 -2.05 11.79 -4.11
C ALA A 101 -1.21 10.54 -3.84
N GLY A 102 -1.72 9.36 -4.16
CA GLY A 102 -0.97 8.10 -4.13
C GLY A 102 -0.43 7.72 -5.52
N LEU A 103 0.07 6.50 -5.67
CA LEU A 103 0.58 5.98 -6.94
C LEU A 103 -0.52 5.42 -7.85
N ASP A 104 -1.75 5.31 -7.34
CA ASP A 104 -2.95 4.86 -8.07
C ASP A 104 -2.72 3.59 -8.91
N PHE A 105 -2.18 2.56 -8.27
CA PHE A 105 -1.87 1.30 -8.95
C PHE A 105 -3.14 0.65 -9.54
N PHE A 106 -4.21 0.66 -8.76
CA PHE A 106 -5.48 0.02 -9.09
C PHE A 106 -6.31 0.81 -10.10
N GLY A 107 -6.03 2.10 -10.32
CA GLY A 107 -6.64 2.89 -11.39
C GLY A 107 -6.38 2.31 -12.78
N ALA A 108 -5.25 1.61 -12.98
CA ALA A 108 -4.97 0.89 -14.22
C ALA A 108 -5.92 -0.29 -14.50
N PHE A 109 -6.67 -0.73 -13.49
CA PHE A 109 -7.68 -1.78 -13.55
C PHE A 109 -9.11 -1.23 -13.43
N GLY A 110 -9.28 0.10 -13.49
CA GLY A 110 -10.59 0.76 -13.36
C GLY A 110 -11.13 0.81 -11.93
N LEU A 111 -10.28 0.57 -10.92
CA LEU A 111 -10.66 0.57 -9.51
C LEU A 111 -10.14 1.83 -8.81
N SER A 112 -11.01 2.42 -7.99
CA SER A 112 -10.68 3.56 -7.12
C SER A 112 -10.59 3.06 -5.68
N LEU A 113 -9.35 2.85 -5.21
CA LEU A 113 -9.07 2.24 -3.90
C LEU A 113 -8.26 3.15 -2.98
N VAL A 114 -8.65 3.18 -1.72
CA VAL A 114 -7.82 3.60 -0.58
C VAL A 114 -7.57 2.39 0.31
N ILE A 115 -6.32 2.09 0.61
CA ILE A 115 -5.95 0.94 1.43
C ILE A 115 -5.50 1.42 2.81
N VAL A 116 -6.13 0.85 3.84
CA VAL A 116 -5.86 1.15 5.25
C VAL A 116 -5.33 -0.13 5.91
N PRO A 117 -4.00 -0.32 5.99
CA PRO A 117 -3.40 -1.43 6.72
C PRO A 117 -3.50 -1.19 8.24
N HIS A 118 -3.27 -2.24 9.04
CA HIS A 118 -3.34 -2.14 10.50
C HIS A 118 -4.72 -1.62 10.95
N TRP A 119 -5.76 -2.17 10.35
CA TRP A 119 -7.15 -1.75 10.55
C TRP A 119 -7.59 -1.87 12.01
N ASP A 120 -7.20 -2.96 12.67
CA ASP A 120 -7.50 -3.32 14.05
C ASP A 120 -6.34 -3.01 15.02
N ASN A 121 -5.39 -2.16 14.62
CA ASN A 121 -4.24 -1.82 15.46
C ASN A 121 -4.67 -1.34 16.84
N ASN A 122 -4.02 -1.89 17.87
CA ASN A 122 -4.33 -1.67 19.27
C ASN A 122 -3.09 -1.31 20.10
N ASP A 123 -2.05 -0.76 19.47
CA ASP A 123 -0.82 -0.32 20.15
C ASP A 123 -1.07 0.70 21.27
N GLY A 124 -2.17 1.46 21.18
CA GLY A 124 -2.60 2.42 22.22
C GLY A 124 -3.33 1.81 23.42
N GLY A 125 -3.67 0.51 23.39
CA GLY A 125 -4.44 -0.15 24.44
C GLY A 125 -5.80 0.50 24.71
N ASP A 126 -6.28 0.36 25.95
CA ASP A 126 -7.58 0.90 26.36
C ASP A 126 -7.61 2.45 26.45
N ASP A 127 -6.43 3.08 26.49
CA ASP A 127 -6.30 4.53 26.72
C ASP A 127 -6.31 5.35 25.42
N LEU A 128 -5.96 4.75 24.28
CA LEU A 128 -5.85 5.43 23.01
C LEU A 128 -6.29 4.54 21.84
N ASP A 129 -7.37 4.95 21.18
CA ASP A 129 -7.79 4.32 19.93
C ASP A 129 -6.74 4.57 18.84
N THR A 130 -6.11 3.48 18.40
CA THR A 130 -5.11 3.47 17.34
C THR A 130 -5.53 2.61 16.15
N SER A 131 -6.82 2.27 16.06
CA SER A 131 -7.40 1.57 14.92
C SER A 131 -7.23 2.38 13.62
N HIS A 132 -7.49 1.76 12.48
CA HIS A 132 -7.40 2.39 11.16
C HIS A 132 -6.03 3.02 10.90
N CYS A 133 -4.98 2.22 11.09
CA CYS A 133 -3.59 2.62 10.90
C CYS A 133 -3.15 3.75 11.83
N TYR A 134 -3.20 3.56 13.16
CA TYR A 134 -2.77 4.55 14.17
C TYR A 134 -3.63 5.83 14.24
N LEU A 135 -4.67 5.97 13.42
CA LEU A 135 -5.42 7.21 13.32
C LEU A 135 -6.54 7.31 14.37
N GLY A 136 -7.14 6.17 14.71
CA GLY A 136 -8.36 6.06 15.52
C GLY A 136 -9.62 6.25 14.68
N ALA A 137 -10.71 5.59 15.08
CA ALA A 137 -11.96 5.52 14.34
C ALA A 137 -12.59 6.90 14.13
N GLU A 138 -12.60 7.77 15.14
CA GLU A 138 -13.20 9.11 15.04
C GLU A 138 -12.51 9.95 13.95
N ARG A 139 -11.18 10.04 14.00
CA ARG A 139 -10.39 10.81 13.04
C ARG A 139 -10.40 10.16 11.66
N TYR A 140 -10.47 8.84 11.58
CA TYR A 140 -10.64 8.12 10.33
C TYR A 140 -11.96 8.50 9.64
N GLN A 141 -13.09 8.52 10.36
CA GLN A 141 -14.38 8.94 9.81
C GLN A 141 -14.32 10.38 9.30
N GLN A 142 -13.70 11.30 10.05
CA GLN A 142 -13.49 12.68 9.60
C GLN A 142 -12.64 12.74 8.33
N LEU A 143 -11.55 11.97 8.27
CA LEU A 143 -10.64 11.92 7.12
C LEU A 143 -11.37 11.44 5.85
N LEU A 144 -12.27 10.46 5.95
CA LEU A 144 -13.05 9.98 4.80
C LEU A 144 -13.93 11.07 4.17
N THR A 145 -14.43 12.02 4.96
CA THR A 145 -15.26 13.13 4.44
C THR A 145 -14.48 14.09 3.53
N LEU A 146 -13.14 14.04 3.57
CA LEU A 146 -12.26 14.89 2.77
C LEU A 146 -11.94 14.30 1.39
N LEU A 147 -12.45 13.11 1.05
CA LEU A 147 -12.23 12.49 -0.25
C LEU A 147 -13.08 13.19 -1.33
N PRO A 148 -12.51 13.49 -2.51
CA PRO A 148 -13.20 14.25 -3.54
C PRO A 148 -14.32 13.47 -4.25
N ASN A 149 -14.26 12.14 -4.22
CA ASN A 149 -15.23 11.24 -4.86
C ASN A 149 -15.43 10.00 -3.98
N PRO A 150 -16.54 9.26 -4.16
CA PRO A 150 -16.70 7.96 -3.54
C PRO A 150 -15.59 6.98 -3.98
N VAL A 151 -14.73 6.59 -3.05
CA VAL A 151 -13.71 5.56 -3.23
C VAL A 151 -14.12 4.29 -2.48
N THR A 152 -13.56 3.15 -2.86
CA THR A 152 -13.67 1.93 -2.05
C THR A 152 -12.52 1.93 -1.06
N VAL A 153 -12.82 1.78 0.23
CA VAL A 153 -11.82 1.54 1.25
C VAL A 153 -11.58 0.05 1.39
N LEU A 154 -10.30 -0.33 1.37
CA LEU A 154 -9.83 -1.67 1.66
C LEU A 154 -9.07 -1.65 2.98
N GLY A 155 -9.73 -2.06 4.05
CA GLY A 155 -9.12 -2.29 5.36
C GLY A 155 -8.41 -3.64 5.42
N ILE A 156 -7.23 -3.68 6.02
CA ILE A 156 -6.49 -4.92 6.24
C ILE A 156 -6.08 -4.98 7.71
N GLU A 157 -6.61 -5.95 8.45
CA GLU A 157 -6.23 -6.21 9.85
C GLU A 157 -4.75 -6.65 9.94
N GLU A 158 -4.15 -6.52 11.11
CA GLU A 158 -2.79 -6.98 11.36
C GLU A 158 -2.66 -8.50 11.13
N ASN A 159 -1.44 -8.94 10.78
CA ASN A 159 -1.16 -10.35 10.46
C ASN A 159 -2.06 -10.95 9.36
N THR A 160 -2.58 -10.09 8.46
CA THR A 160 -3.51 -10.44 7.38
C THR A 160 -3.01 -9.88 6.05
N GLY A 161 -3.33 -10.57 4.96
CA GLY A 161 -3.07 -10.14 3.60
C GLY A 161 -4.24 -10.48 2.69
N LEU A 162 -4.30 -9.78 1.55
CA LEU A 162 -5.23 -10.07 0.47
C LEU A 162 -4.44 -10.50 -0.76
N VAL A 163 -4.62 -11.74 -1.17
CA VAL A 163 -4.08 -12.24 -2.45
C VAL A 163 -5.12 -11.96 -3.52
N ILE A 164 -4.76 -11.14 -4.51
CA ILE A 164 -5.62 -10.80 -5.64
C ILE A 164 -5.08 -11.53 -6.86
N ARG A 165 -5.93 -12.31 -7.53
CA ARG A 165 -5.67 -12.99 -8.81
C ARG A 165 -6.58 -12.39 -9.87
N PRO A 166 -6.18 -11.27 -10.52
CA PRO A 166 -7.02 -10.55 -11.47
C PRO A 166 -7.50 -11.42 -12.64
N GLU A 167 -6.67 -12.36 -13.10
CA GLU A 167 -6.96 -13.29 -14.18
C GLU A 167 -8.09 -14.28 -13.85
N GLU A 168 -8.27 -14.60 -12.56
CA GLU A 168 -9.34 -15.47 -12.06
C GLU A 168 -10.55 -14.68 -11.57
N GLY A 169 -10.41 -13.36 -11.38
CA GLY A 169 -11.42 -12.53 -10.73
C GLY A 169 -11.63 -12.90 -9.26
N VAL A 170 -10.60 -13.44 -8.59
CA VAL A 170 -10.67 -13.96 -7.23
C VAL A 170 -9.76 -13.16 -6.30
N CYS A 171 -10.28 -12.90 -5.10
CA CYS A 171 -9.50 -12.42 -3.96
C CYS A 171 -9.57 -13.47 -2.84
N GLU A 172 -8.45 -13.68 -2.16
CA GLU A 172 -8.32 -14.63 -1.05
C GLU A 172 -7.71 -13.91 0.16
N VAL A 173 -8.41 -13.95 1.29
CA VAL A 173 -7.87 -13.48 2.56
C VAL A 173 -6.93 -14.55 3.10
N VAL A 174 -5.73 -14.13 3.48
CA VAL A 174 -4.70 -14.99 4.09
C VAL A 174 -4.24 -14.38 5.41
N GLY A 175 -3.91 -15.22 6.39
CA GLY A 175 -3.49 -14.77 7.71
C GLY A 175 -4.53 -15.07 8.79
N SER A 176 -4.45 -14.35 9.91
CA SER A 176 -5.27 -14.62 11.11
C SER A 176 -6.42 -13.64 11.33
N GLY A 177 -6.40 -12.48 10.68
CA GLY A 177 -7.46 -11.49 10.75
C GLY A 177 -8.31 -11.45 9.49
N ALA A 178 -8.93 -10.30 9.23
CA ALA A 178 -9.88 -10.07 8.17
C ALA A 178 -9.49 -8.92 7.23
N VAL A 179 -10.19 -8.91 6.09
CA VAL A 179 -10.16 -7.81 5.14
C VAL A 179 -11.52 -7.13 5.13
N ILE A 180 -11.51 -5.80 5.21
CA ILE A 180 -12.71 -4.98 5.24
C ILE A 180 -12.84 -4.30 3.87
N VAL A 181 -14.01 -4.39 3.27
CA VAL A 181 -14.38 -3.64 2.07
C VAL A 181 -15.49 -2.68 2.43
N ALA A 182 -15.22 -1.39 2.36
CA ALA A 182 -16.16 -0.34 2.70
C ALA A 182 -16.40 0.60 1.50
N ARG A 183 -17.66 0.88 1.18
CA ARG A 183 -18.03 1.84 0.13
C ARG A 183 -19.41 2.43 0.40
N ASN A 184 -19.55 3.75 0.31
CA ASN A 184 -20.83 4.46 0.48
C ASN A 184 -21.56 4.15 1.81
N GLY A 185 -20.83 3.82 2.86
CA GLY A 185 -21.41 3.44 4.16
C GLY A 185 -21.75 1.95 4.30
N ASP A 186 -21.68 1.18 3.21
CA ASP A 186 -21.77 -0.28 3.28
C ASP A 186 -20.39 -0.86 3.59
N GLU A 187 -20.32 -1.71 4.62
CA GLU A 187 -19.10 -2.38 5.05
C GLU A 187 -19.30 -3.90 5.04
N GLN A 188 -18.32 -4.62 4.49
CA GLN A 188 -18.27 -6.08 4.49
C GLN A 188 -16.92 -6.54 5.02
N ARG A 189 -16.96 -7.54 5.91
CA ARG A 189 -15.78 -8.18 6.51
C ARG A 189 -15.64 -9.60 5.96
N PHE A 190 -14.44 -9.93 5.48
CA PHE A 190 -14.08 -11.21 4.87
C PHE A 190 -12.99 -11.91 5.68
#